data_AF-A0A3G9HCE6-F1
#
_entry.id   AF-A0A3G9HCE6-F1
#
_cell.length_a   1.000
_cell.length_b   1.000
_cell.length_c   1.000
_cell.angle_alpha   90.00
_cell.angle_beta   90.00
_cell.angle_gamma   90.00
#
_symmetry.space_group_name_H-M   'P 1'
#
loop_
_entity.id
_entity.type
_entity.pdbx_description
1 polymer ?
#
loop_
_entity_poly.entity_id
_entity_poly.type
_entity_poly.pdbx_seq_one_letter_code
_entity_poly.pdbx_strand_id
1 'polypeptide(L)'
;MTPEEKKRRKFIQQISGLGVLGLVAAAGIVGGPYLKPAEPRLRPPGAVEEDEFLGLCIKCGQCLQVCPYDSILLEDIDGKAGVGMAYIEPRERGCYLCEAFPCILACPSGALDHEHDSIEYVHMGIALVHNPDGCLAKIGKPVPDEGIDRIYDHTKVLTEAERSSRKVEIDPNDPEKVKLQKELLVKLEKHRGEESCTICADMCPFHPDHTLAIGMVAADGGGMLPEIREACNGCGACVELCPVDVIKIIPRKSYADIYKT
;
A
#
# COMPACT_ATOMS: atom_id res chain seq x y z
N MET A 1 -17.94 -22.35 -64.03
CA MET A 1 -17.39 -21.18 -63.32
C MET A 1 -16.23 -20.63 -64.13
N THR A 2 -16.37 -19.42 -64.67
CA THR A 2 -15.41 -18.79 -65.58
C THR A 2 -14.15 -18.33 -64.83
N PRO A 3 -13.01 -18.13 -65.52
CA PRO A 3 -11.78 -17.63 -64.89
C PRO A 3 -11.95 -16.29 -64.16
N GLU A 4 -12.82 -15.41 -64.66
CA GLU A 4 -13.13 -14.12 -64.04
C GLU A 4 -13.92 -14.26 -62.73
N GLU A 5 -14.87 -15.20 -62.65
CA GLU A 5 -15.62 -15.48 -61.43
C GLU A 5 -14.71 -16.00 -60.30
N LYS A 6 -13.72 -16.84 -60.64
CA LYS A 6 -12.68 -17.29 -59.68
C LYS A 6 -11.84 -16.12 -59.15
N LYS A 7 -11.50 -15.17 -60.02
CA LYS A 7 -10.68 -13.98 -59.67
C LYS A 7 -11.44 -13.02 -58.77
N ARG A 8 -12.73 -12.75 -59.08
CA ARG A 8 -13.62 -11.93 -58.23
C ARG A 8 -13.84 -12.56 -56.86
N ARG A 9 -14.04 -13.88 -56.78
CA ARG A 9 -14.21 -14.59 -55.50
C ARG A 9 -12.96 -14.51 -54.62
N LYS A 10 -11.76 -14.72 -55.19
CA LYS A 10 -10.49 -14.56 -54.46
C LYS A 10 -10.29 -13.13 -53.95
N PHE A 11 -10.62 -12.14 -54.77
CA PHE A 11 -10.52 -10.73 -54.39
C PHE A 11 -11.45 -10.37 -53.22
N ILE A 12 -12.70 -10.83 -53.26
CA ILE A 12 -13.67 -10.62 -52.16
C ILE A 12 -13.19 -11.32 -50.87
N GLN A 13 -12.64 -12.53 -50.97
CA GLN A 13 -12.09 -13.27 -49.83
C GLN A 13 -10.86 -12.56 -49.22
N GLN A 14 -10.01 -11.95 -50.03
CA GLN A 14 -8.84 -11.19 -49.57
C GLN A 14 -9.23 -9.87 -48.90
N ILE A 15 -10.19 -9.14 -49.46
CA ILE A 15 -10.69 -7.88 -48.89
C ILE A 15 -11.43 -8.12 -47.56
N SER A 16 -12.27 -9.16 -47.50
CA SER A 16 -12.97 -9.50 -46.27
C SER A 16 -12.00 -9.94 -45.17
N GLY A 17 -10.97 -10.72 -45.50
CA GLY A 17 -9.91 -11.09 -44.55
C GLY A 17 -9.16 -9.87 -44.00
N LEU A 18 -8.76 -8.93 -44.87
CA LEU A 18 -8.10 -7.68 -44.46
C LEU A 18 -9.01 -6.76 -43.65
N GLY A 19 -10.30 -6.69 -43.98
CA GLY A 19 -11.28 -5.89 -43.25
C GLY A 19 -11.53 -6.40 -41.83
N VAL A 20 -11.65 -7.73 -41.66
CA VAL A 20 -11.80 -8.35 -40.33
C VAL A 20 -10.54 -8.15 -39.49
N LEU A 21 -9.35 -8.35 -40.05
CA LEU A 21 -8.08 -8.08 -39.37
C LEU A 21 -7.94 -6.60 -38.96
N GLY A 22 -8.34 -5.67 -39.83
CA GLY A 22 -8.36 -4.24 -39.54
C GLY A 22 -9.29 -3.88 -38.38
N LEU A 23 -10.49 -4.47 -38.34
CA LEU A 23 -11.45 -4.29 -37.23
C LEU A 23 -10.94 -4.85 -35.91
N VAL A 24 -10.35 -6.05 -35.92
CA VAL A 24 -9.77 -6.66 -34.70
C VAL A 24 -8.59 -5.83 -34.20
N ALA A 25 -7.71 -5.36 -35.09
CA ALA A 25 -6.60 -4.51 -34.73
C ALA A 25 -7.08 -3.16 -34.16
N ALA A 26 -8.08 -2.53 -34.78
CA ALA A 26 -8.66 -1.28 -34.27
C ALA A 26 -9.34 -1.48 -32.91
N ALA A 27 -10.09 -2.56 -32.73
CA ALA A 27 -10.69 -2.91 -31.45
C ALA A 27 -9.64 -3.21 -30.37
N GLY A 28 -8.51 -3.84 -30.73
CA GLY A 28 -7.39 -4.05 -29.82
C GLY A 28 -6.67 -2.75 -29.43
N ILE A 29 -6.47 -1.82 -30.36
CA ILE A 29 -5.83 -0.52 -30.10
C ILE A 29 -6.73 0.39 -29.25
N VAL A 30 -8.03 0.42 -29.56
CA VAL A 30 -9.00 1.26 -28.84
C VAL A 30 -9.39 0.61 -27.51
N GLY A 31 -9.66 -0.70 -27.49
CA GLY A 31 -10.10 -1.44 -26.31
C GLY A 31 -8.98 -1.82 -25.36
N GLY A 32 -7.77 -2.09 -25.86
CA GLY A 32 -6.62 -2.55 -25.06
C GLY A 32 -6.27 -1.65 -23.86
N PRO A 33 -6.24 -0.31 -23.99
CA PRO A 33 -6.02 0.60 -22.86
C PRO A 33 -7.08 0.50 -21.76
N TYR A 34 -8.33 0.16 -22.12
CA TYR A 34 -9.43 -0.04 -21.16
C TYR A 34 -9.42 -1.43 -20.50
N LEU A 35 -8.58 -2.36 -21.01
CA LEU A 35 -8.40 -3.70 -20.46
C LEU A 35 -7.22 -3.80 -19.50
N LYS A 36 -6.58 -2.68 -19.10
CA LYS A 36 -5.54 -2.73 -18.08
C LYS A 36 -6.15 -3.27 -16.78
N PRO A 37 -5.63 -4.39 -16.22
CA PRO A 37 -6.08 -4.85 -14.93
C PRO A 37 -5.85 -3.74 -13.90
N ALA A 38 -6.86 -3.48 -13.08
CA ALA A 38 -6.72 -2.57 -11.96
C ALA A 38 -5.54 -3.04 -11.10
N GLU A 39 -4.61 -2.14 -10.79
CA GLU A 39 -3.56 -2.47 -9.83
C GLU A 39 -4.25 -2.81 -8.51
N PRO A 40 -4.00 -4.00 -7.94
CA PRO A 40 -4.65 -4.41 -6.72
C PRO A 40 -4.31 -3.41 -5.63
N ARG A 41 -5.34 -2.98 -4.89
CA ARG A 41 -5.18 -2.07 -3.76
C ARG A 41 -4.81 -2.86 -2.51
N LEU A 42 -4.11 -2.23 -1.58
CA LEU A 42 -3.79 -2.85 -0.30
C LEU A 42 -5.08 -2.99 0.52
N ARG A 43 -5.43 -4.21 0.93
CA ARG A 43 -6.61 -4.46 1.78
C ARG A 43 -6.25 -4.35 3.27
N PRO A 44 -7.22 -4.08 4.15
CA PRO A 44 -6.99 -4.07 5.60
C PRO A 44 -6.45 -5.41 6.13
N PRO A 45 -5.89 -5.41 7.36
CA PRO A 45 -5.48 -6.65 8.05
C PRO A 45 -6.60 -7.70 8.07
N GLY A 46 -6.23 -8.96 7.90
CA GLY A 46 -7.15 -10.09 7.92
C GLY A 46 -7.99 -10.27 6.65
N ALA A 47 -7.84 -9.44 5.61
CA ALA A 47 -8.64 -9.60 4.40
C ALA A 47 -8.44 -10.98 3.76
N VAL A 48 -9.53 -11.73 3.57
CA VAL A 48 -9.54 -12.99 2.80
C VAL A 48 -9.13 -12.75 1.34
N GLU A 49 -8.95 -13.80 0.54
CA GLU A 49 -8.55 -13.69 -0.87
C GLU A 49 -9.42 -12.70 -1.66
N GLU A 50 -8.83 -12.03 -2.65
CA GLU A 50 -9.43 -10.84 -3.28
C GLU A 50 -10.85 -11.06 -3.81
N ASP A 51 -11.09 -12.15 -4.54
CA ASP A 51 -12.41 -12.46 -5.08
C ASP A 51 -13.45 -12.74 -3.98
N GLU A 52 -13.02 -13.38 -2.89
CA GLU A 52 -13.88 -13.66 -1.74
C GLU A 52 -14.15 -12.38 -0.95
N PHE A 53 -13.13 -11.54 -0.74
CA PHE A 53 -13.27 -10.24 -0.09
C PHE A 53 -14.30 -9.36 -0.81
N LEU A 54 -14.25 -9.34 -2.16
CA LEU A 54 -15.19 -8.60 -2.99
C LEU A 54 -16.62 -9.14 -2.88
N GLY A 55 -16.79 -10.44 -2.61
CA GLY A 55 -18.09 -11.09 -2.41
C GLY A 55 -18.65 -10.93 -0.99
N LEU A 56 -17.79 -10.93 0.03
CA LEU A 56 -18.18 -10.86 1.44
C LEU A 56 -18.32 -9.43 1.96
N CYS A 57 -17.55 -8.47 1.45
CA CYS A 57 -17.56 -7.12 1.98
C CYS A 57 -18.90 -6.41 1.71
N ILE A 58 -19.68 -6.21 2.77
CA ILE A 58 -20.98 -5.52 2.70
C ILE A 58 -20.87 -3.98 2.75
N LYS A 59 -19.64 -3.44 2.70
CA LYS A 59 -19.38 -1.99 2.63
C LYS A 59 -19.96 -1.19 3.79
N CYS A 60 -20.02 -1.79 4.99
CA CYS A 60 -20.60 -1.17 6.17
C CYS A 60 -19.72 -0.08 6.80
N GLY A 61 -18.41 -0.05 6.48
CA GLY A 61 -17.47 0.95 6.99
C GLY A 61 -17.06 0.77 8.46
N GLN A 62 -17.45 -0.32 9.14
CA GLN A 62 -17.11 -0.52 10.55
C GLN A 62 -15.60 -0.59 10.80
N CYS A 63 -14.86 -1.28 9.92
CA CYS A 63 -13.40 -1.34 9.97
C CYS A 63 -12.73 0.05 9.87
N LEU A 64 -13.28 0.96 9.06
CA LEU A 64 -12.83 2.36 8.97
C LEU A 64 -13.06 3.10 10.29
N GLN A 65 -14.24 2.94 10.90
CA GLN A 65 -14.60 3.67 12.13
C GLN A 65 -13.73 3.28 13.34
N VAL A 66 -13.39 1.99 13.45
CA VAL A 66 -12.61 1.47 14.58
C VAL A 66 -11.10 1.59 14.40
N CYS A 67 -10.61 2.01 13.22
CA CYS A 67 -9.19 2.14 12.96
C CYS A 67 -8.58 3.30 13.78
N PRO A 68 -7.69 3.03 14.77
CA PRO A 68 -7.15 4.09 15.61
C PRO A 68 -6.23 5.05 14.85
N TYR A 69 -5.66 4.63 13.73
CA TYR A 69 -4.72 5.42 12.93
C TYR A 69 -5.34 6.08 11.70
N ASP A 70 -6.65 5.88 11.45
CA ASP A 70 -7.34 6.35 10.24
C ASP A 70 -6.76 5.83 8.92
N SER A 71 -6.13 4.66 8.95
CA SER A 71 -5.43 4.06 7.79
C SER A 71 -6.38 3.45 6.76
N ILE A 72 -7.60 3.08 7.16
CA ILE A 72 -8.58 2.41 6.29
C ILE A 72 -9.45 3.47 5.62
N LEU A 73 -9.51 3.40 4.29
CA LEU A 73 -10.34 4.25 3.43
C LEU A 73 -11.42 3.40 2.76
N LEU A 74 -12.51 4.05 2.32
CA LEU A 74 -13.51 3.44 1.46
C LEU A 74 -13.35 4.02 0.06
N GLU A 75 -13.30 3.13 -0.93
CA GLU A 75 -13.05 3.53 -2.32
C GLU A 75 -14.28 4.23 -2.92
N ASP A 76 -14.04 5.27 -3.72
CA ASP A 76 -15.09 6.02 -4.41
C ASP A 76 -15.52 5.32 -5.71
N ILE A 77 -16.52 5.86 -6.40
CA ILE A 77 -17.16 5.29 -7.59
C ILE A 77 -16.17 5.14 -8.76
N ASP A 78 -15.20 6.05 -8.88
CA ASP A 78 -14.17 6.08 -9.90
C ASP A 78 -12.88 5.34 -9.49
N GLY A 79 -12.85 4.80 -8.28
CA GLY A 79 -11.70 4.13 -7.72
C GLY A 79 -11.45 2.71 -8.26
N LYS A 80 -10.30 2.16 -7.87
CA LYS A 80 -9.77 0.88 -8.39
C LYS A 80 -9.89 -0.29 -7.41
N ALA A 81 -10.21 -0.02 -6.14
CA ALA A 81 -10.44 -1.04 -5.11
C ALA A 81 -11.84 -1.67 -5.15
N GLY A 82 -12.70 -1.26 -6.08
CA GLY A 82 -14.13 -1.59 -6.10
C GLY A 82 -14.94 -0.61 -5.25
N VAL A 83 -16.04 -0.10 -5.79
CA VAL A 83 -16.85 0.98 -5.19
C VAL A 83 -17.28 0.63 -3.76
N GLY A 84 -16.94 1.49 -2.79
CA GLY A 84 -17.26 1.36 -1.38
C GLY A 84 -16.47 0.26 -0.64
N MET A 85 -15.47 -0.34 -1.29
CA MET A 85 -14.65 -1.37 -0.66
C MET A 85 -13.55 -0.74 0.20
N ALA A 86 -13.23 -1.41 1.31
CA ALA A 86 -12.17 -0.98 2.19
C ALA A 86 -10.79 -1.22 1.57
N TYR A 87 -9.90 -0.23 1.69
CA TYR A 87 -8.52 -0.30 1.25
C TYR A 87 -7.63 0.60 2.12
N ILE A 88 -6.32 0.50 1.93
CA ILE A 88 -5.30 1.34 2.55
C ILE A 88 -4.49 2.00 1.44
N GLU A 89 -4.21 3.29 1.59
CA GLU A 89 -3.27 4.04 0.75
C GLU A 89 -1.99 4.29 1.56
N PRO A 90 -0.95 3.44 1.44
CA PRO A 90 0.23 3.50 2.30
C PRO A 90 0.96 4.83 2.26
N ARG A 91 0.89 5.58 1.14
CA ARG A 91 1.57 6.87 1.03
C ARG A 91 0.88 7.98 1.83
N GLU A 92 -0.43 7.85 2.03
CA GLU A 92 -1.21 8.76 2.87
C GLU A 92 -1.15 8.32 4.33
N ARG A 93 -1.54 7.08 4.63
CA ARG A 93 -1.56 6.54 6.00
C ARG A 93 -1.45 5.02 6.00
N GLY A 94 -0.31 4.49 6.42
CA GLY A 94 -0.06 3.06 6.55
C GLY A 94 -0.79 2.43 7.72
N CYS A 95 -0.89 1.10 7.73
CA CYS A 95 -1.36 0.34 8.90
C CYS A 95 -0.25 0.21 9.94
N TYR A 96 -0.59 0.41 11.22
CA TYR A 96 0.34 0.33 12.35
C TYR A 96 0.19 -0.93 13.20
N LEU A 97 -0.46 -1.98 12.66
CA LEU A 97 -0.54 -3.32 13.26
C LEU A 97 -0.97 -3.29 14.73
N CYS A 98 -2.15 -2.70 14.99
CA CYS A 98 -2.68 -2.55 16.34
C CYS A 98 -2.80 -3.89 17.06
N GLU A 99 -2.60 -3.87 18.38
CA GLU A 99 -2.94 -4.97 19.27
C GLU A 99 -4.43 -5.34 19.10
N ALA A 100 -4.71 -6.65 18.99
CA ALA A 100 -6.05 -7.23 18.79
C ALA A 100 -6.82 -6.81 17.51
N PHE A 101 -6.18 -6.07 16.59
CA PHE A 101 -6.74 -5.68 15.29
C PHE A 101 -8.25 -5.34 15.32
N PRO A 102 -8.67 -4.20 15.93
CA PRO A 102 -10.09 -3.85 16.06
C PRO A 102 -10.86 -3.86 14.73
N CYS A 103 -10.17 -3.57 13.62
CA CYS A 103 -10.75 -3.63 12.28
C CYS A 103 -11.21 -5.03 11.88
N ILE A 104 -10.47 -6.09 12.22
CA ILE A 104 -10.85 -7.48 12.01
C ILE A 104 -12.09 -7.78 12.85
N LEU A 105 -12.03 -7.54 14.16
CA LEU A 105 -13.12 -7.84 15.10
C LEU A 105 -14.44 -7.11 14.75
N ALA A 106 -14.34 -5.94 14.14
CA ALA A 106 -15.50 -5.15 13.72
C ALA A 106 -16.05 -5.52 12.34
N CYS A 107 -15.57 -6.58 11.65
CA CYS A 107 -16.05 -6.94 10.33
C CYS A 107 -17.25 -7.92 10.40
N PRO A 108 -18.52 -7.47 10.30
CA PRO A 108 -19.65 -8.37 10.54
C PRO A 108 -19.84 -9.45 9.47
N SER A 109 -19.21 -9.31 8.30
CA SER A 109 -19.43 -10.20 7.15
C SER A 109 -18.33 -11.26 6.94
N GLY A 110 -17.26 -11.22 7.73
CA GLY A 110 -16.10 -12.12 7.55
C GLY A 110 -15.23 -11.79 6.34
N ALA A 111 -15.38 -10.61 5.73
CA ALA A 111 -14.46 -10.15 4.69
C ALA A 111 -13.04 -9.94 5.24
N LEU A 112 -12.93 -9.61 6.53
CA LEU A 112 -11.71 -9.72 7.30
C LEU A 112 -11.87 -10.97 8.19
N ASP A 113 -10.96 -11.93 8.07
CA ASP A 113 -10.99 -13.22 8.75
C ASP A 113 -10.82 -13.05 10.26
N HIS A 114 -11.81 -13.50 11.02
CA HIS A 114 -11.83 -13.43 12.48
C HIS A 114 -11.10 -14.59 13.16
N GLU A 115 -10.77 -15.67 12.43
CA GLU A 115 -10.07 -16.81 13.02
C GLU A 115 -8.61 -16.47 13.38
N HIS A 116 -8.08 -15.40 12.78
CA HIS A 116 -6.69 -15.00 12.89
C HIS A 116 -6.55 -13.50 13.18
N ASP A 117 -6.47 -13.13 14.47
CA ASP A 117 -6.32 -11.75 14.94
C ASP A 117 -4.93 -11.46 15.54
N SER A 118 -3.92 -12.27 15.22
CA SER A 118 -2.54 -12.02 15.63
C SER A 118 -1.67 -11.60 14.45
N ILE A 119 -0.61 -10.85 14.76
CA ILE A 119 0.25 -10.20 13.78
C ILE A 119 0.92 -11.17 12.81
N GLU A 120 1.17 -12.41 13.25
CA GLU A 120 1.83 -13.46 12.48
C GLU A 120 0.97 -13.99 11.32
N TYR A 121 -0.36 -13.88 11.43
CA TYR A 121 -1.30 -14.34 10.41
C TYR A 121 -1.81 -13.22 9.51
N VAL A 122 -1.51 -11.97 9.86
CA VAL A 122 -1.85 -10.82 9.02
C VAL A 122 -0.87 -10.78 7.84
N HIS A 123 -1.37 -11.01 6.63
CA HIS A 123 -0.62 -10.89 5.39
C HIS A 123 -1.36 -10.01 4.38
N MET A 124 -0.97 -8.74 4.30
CA MET A 124 -1.62 -7.75 3.43
C MET A 124 -0.89 -7.60 2.08
N GLY A 125 0.43 -7.81 2.12
CA GLY A 125 1.33 -7.74 0.98
C GLY A 125 2.78 -7.83 1.42
N ILE A 126 3.69 -7.26 0.64
CA ILE A 126 5.11 -7.23 0.96
C ILE A 126 5.72 -5.90 0.54
N ALA A 127 6.65 -5.37 1.33
CA ALA A 127 7.41 -4.19 0.95
C ALA A 127 8.42 -4.53 -0.15
N LEU A 128 8.61 -3.60 -1.10
CA LEU A 128 9.64 -3.63 -2.13
C LEU A 128 10.39 -2.30 -2.17
N VAL A 129 11.71 -2.36 -2.04
CA VAL A 129 12.60 -1.22 -2.32
C VAL A 129 12.74 -1.06 -3.82
N HIS A 130 11.92 -0.21 -4.43
CA HIS A 130 11.84 -0.08 -5.89
C HIS A 130 12.82 0.96 -6.46
N ASN A 131 13.37 1.85 -5.63
CA ASN A 131 14.35 2.86 -6.03
C ASN A 131 15.48 2.98 -5.01
N PRO A 132 16.37 1.97 -4.89
CA PRO A 132 17.41 1.96 -3.87
C PRO A 132 18.40 3.12 -3.99
N ASP A 133 18.62 3.66 -5.20
CA ASP A 133 19.55 4.78 -5.43
C ASP A 133 19.03 6.12 -4.89
N GLY A 134 17.72 6.25 -4.66
CA GLY A 134 17.13 7.41 -4.00
C GLY A 134 17.18 7.36 -2.47
N CYS A 135 17.61 6.24 -1.86
CA CYS A 135 17.53 6.05 -0.42
C CYS A 135 18.49 7.00 0.32
N LEU A 136 17.95 7.81 1.25
CA LEU A 136 18.73 8.77 2.05
C LEU A 136 19.89 8.10 2.80
N ALA A 137 19.64 6.91 3.36
CA ALA A 137 20.62 6.11 4.10
C ALA A 137 21.78 5.63 3.20
N LYS A 138 21.49 5.35 1.93
CA LYS A 138 22.49 4.92 0.94
C LYS A 138 23.34 6.10 0.48
N ILE A 139 22.69 7.23 0.17
CA ILE A 139 23.37 8.43 -0.35
C ILE A 139 23.97 9.33 0.73
N GLY A 140 23.79 9.00 2.01
CA GLY A 140 24.33 9.75 3.14
C GLY A 140 23.75 11.15 3.25
N LYS A 141 22.44 11.30 3.04
CA LYS A 141 21.73 12.57 3.22
C LYS A 141 20.87 12.52 4.50
N PRO A 142 20.80 13.63 5.24
CA PRO A 142 19.96 13.69 6.44
C PRO A 142 18.48 13.60 6.07
N VAL A 143 17.68 13.17 7.05
CA VAL A 143 16.22 13.20 6.95
C VAL A 143 15.74 14.66 6.81
N PRO A 144 15.06 15.04 5.71
CA PRO A 144 14.54 16.38 5.54
C PRO A 144 13.36 16.66 6.47
N ASP A 145 13.24 17.89 6.95
CA ASP A 145 12.14 18.34 7.82
C ASP A 145 10.78 18.10 7.16
N GLU A 146 10.68 18.39 5.86
CA GLU A 146 9.45 18.19 5.07
C GLU A 146 9.01 16.72 5.03
N GLY A 147 9.95 15.79 5.20
CA GLY A 147 9.67 14.36 5.27
C GLY A 147 8.82 13.99 6.48
N ILE A 148 9.08 14.63 7.63
CA ILE A 148 8.35 14.41 8.89
C ILE A 148 7.10 15.28 8.93
N ASP A 149 7.21 16.54 8.50
CA ASP A 149 6.10 17.49 8.45
C ASP A 149 4.88 16.96 7.68
N ARG A 150 5.11 16.21 6.60
CA ARG A 150 4.03 15.53 5.86
C ARG A 150 3.19 14.61 6.75
N ILE A 151 3.78 13.95 7.74
CA ILE A 151 3.05 13.03 8.62
C ILE A 151 2.14 13.79 9.58
N TYR A 152 2.53 14.99 10.01
CA TYR A 152 1.62 15.91 10.72
C TYR A 152 0.43 16.28 9.84
N ASP A 153 0.68 16.53 8.54
CA ASP A 153 -0.39 16.88 7.59
C ASP A 153 -1.40 15.74 7.40
N HIS A 154 -0.94 14.48 7.42
CA HIS A 154 -1.80 13.31 7.29
C HIS A 154 -2.50 12.92 8.61
N THR A 155 -2.05 13.44 9.76
CA THR A 155 -2.61 13.11 11.08
C THR A 155 -3.90 13.90 11.33
N LYS A 156 -5.04 13.22 11.40
CA LYS A 156 -6.38 13.86 11.42
C LYS A 156 -6.78 14.41 12.78
N VAL A 157 -6.15 13.94 13.85
CA VAL A 157 -6.54 14.26 15.23
C VAL A 157 -5.91 15.53 15.79
N LEU A 158 -5.00 16.16 15.04
CA LEU A 158 -4.26 17.33 15.51
C LEU A 158 -5.12 18.60 15.49
N THR A 159 -4.92 19.43 16.51
CA THR A 159 -5.41 20.81 16.50
C THR A 159 -4.64 21.65 15.47
N GLU A 160 -5.24 22.78 15.07
CA GLU A 160 -4.58 23.71 14.14
C GLU A 160 -3.25 24.25 14.68
N ALA A 161 -3.16 24.47 16.00
CA ALA A 161 -1.95 24.92 16.66
C ALA A 161 -0.84 23.86 16.62
N GLU A 162 -1.15 22.59 16.90
CA GLU A 162 -0.20 21.49 16.81
C GLU A 162 0.29 21.27 15.36
N ARG A 163 -0.64 21.31 14.40
CA ARG A 163 -0.34 21.19 12.96
C ARG A 163 0.60 22.30 12.48
N SER A 164 0.30 23.54 12.86
CA SER A 164 1.10 24.71 12.46
C SER A 164 2.46 24.77 13.14
N SER A 165 2.54 24.36 14.41
CA SER A 165 3.78 24.40 15.18
C SER A 165 4.69 23.18 14.99
N ARG A 166 4.20 22.13 14.30
CA ARG A 166 4.87 20.82 14.14
C ARG A 166 5.30 20.22 15.49
N LYS A 167 4.44 20.37 16.50
CA LYS A 167 4.67 19.88 17.87
C LYS A 167 3.37 19.36 18.45
N VAL A 168 3.46 18.25 19.19
CA VAL A 168 2.33 17.65 19.88
C VAL A 168 2.62 17.50 21.36
N GLU A 169 1.59 17.65 22.18
CA GLU A 169 1.61 17.34 23.60
C GLU A 169 0.54 16.27 23.86
N ILE A 170 0.89 15.23 24.62
CA ILE A 170 -0.02 14.13 24.93
C ILE A 170 -0.67 14.41 26.28
N ASP A 171 -1.98 14.62 26.30
CA ASP A 171 -2.74 14.78 27.55
C ASP A 171 -3.14 13.40 28.11
N PRO A 172 -3.02 13.14 29.43
CA PRO A 172 -3.51 11.91 30.04
C PRO A 172 -5.00 11.61 29.80
N ASN A 173 -5.80 12.63 29.51
CA ASN A 173 -7.23 12.53 29.20
C ASN A 173 -7.53 12.47 27.70
N ASP A 174 -6.51 12.53 26.83
CA ASP A 174 -6.71 12.38 25.39
C ASP A 174 -7.38 11.01 25.09
N PRO A 175 -8.34 10.96 24.16
CA PRO A 175 -8.85 9.70 23.63
C PRO A 175 -7.69 8.81 23.15
N GLU A 176 -7.83 7.50 23.29
CA GLU A 176 -6.77 6.53 22.93
C GLU A 176 -6.27 6.73 21.50
N LYS A 177 -7.18 6.92 20.54
CA LYS A 177 -6.87 7.27 19.16
C LYS A 177 -5.97 8.51 19.02
N VAL A 178 -6.23 9.55 19.81
CA VAL A 178 -5.42 10.78 19.81
C VAL A 178 -4.02 10.49 20.36
N LYS A 179 -3.93 9.74 21.47
CA LYS A 179 -2.66 9.34 22.08
C LYS A 179 -1.80 8.54 21.11
N LEU A 180 -2.33 7.48 20.52
CA LEU A 180 -1.60 6.62 19.58
C LEU A 180 -1.02 7.41 18.40
N GLN A 181 -1.83 8.28 17.79
CA GLN A 181 -1.37 9.09 16.66
C GLN A 181 -0.33 10.15 17.07
N LYS A 182 -0.46 10.77 18.26
CA LYS A 182 0.55 11.71 18.79
C LYS A 182 1.85 11.00 19.19
N GLU A 183 1.77 9.82 19.81
CA GLU A 183 2.94 9.01 20.17
C GLU A 183 3.76 8.63 18.95
N LEU A 184 3.10 8.30 17.84
CA LEU A 184 3.76 8.06 16.56
C LEU A 184 4.58 9.29 16.12
N LEU A 185 4.00 10.49 16.18
CA LEU A 185 4.70 11.73 15.83
C LEU A 185 5.88 12.00 16.76
N VAL A 186 5.71 11.83 18.07
CA VAL A 186 6.79 11.99 19.06
C VAL A 186 7.94 11.02 18.79
N LYS A 187 7.65 9.75 18.42
CA LYS A 187 8.68 8.79 18.03
C LYS A 187 9.38 9.21 16.74
N LEU A 188 8.63 9.68 15.74
CA LEU A 188 9.15 10.10 14.45
C LEU A 188 10.07 11.33 14.55
N GLU A 189 9.79 12.28 15.44
CA GLU A 189 10.62 13.47 15.66
C GLU A 189 12.08 13.16 15.99
N LYS A 190 12.37 11.97 16.56
CA LYS A 190 13.75 11.54 16.84
C LYS A 190 14.60 11.38 15.58
N HIS A 191 13.97 11.18 14.43
CA HIS A 191 14.65 11.03 13.15
C HIS A 191 14.84 12.35 12.41
N ARG A 192 14.33 13.48 12.94
CA ARG A 192 14.44 14.78 12.28
C ARG A 192 15.90 15.20 12.16
N GLY A 193 16.35 15.47 10.94
CA GLY A 193 17.73 15.85 10.66
C GLY A 193 18.76 14.74 10.93
N GLU A 194 18.33 13.49 11.14
CA GLU A 194 19.25 12.38 11.36
C GLU A 194 20.07 12.10 10.09
N GLU A 195 21.40 12.10 10.22
CA GLU A 195 22.36 11.92 9.11
C GLU A 195 22.29 10.52 8.47
N SER A 196 21.93 9.50 9.27
CA SER A 196 21.80 8.12 8.82
C SER A 196 20.36 7.66 8.94
N CYS A 197 19.56 7.92 7.91
CA CYS A 197 18.13 7.58 7.90
C CYS A 197 17.88 6.08 8.09
N THR A 198 17.15 5.71 9.15
CA THR A 198 16.72 4.33 9.45
C THR A 198 15.21 4.22 9.67
N ILE A 199 14.46 5.30 9.43
CA ILE A 199 13.03 5.45 9.74
C ILE A 199 12.20 4.21 9.39
N CYS A 200 12.34 3.66 8.18
CA CYS A 200 11.51 2.54 7.74
C CYS A 200 11.74 1.25 8.55
N ALA A 201 12.94 1.06 9.09
CA ALA A 201 13.29 -0.08 9.93
C ALA A 201 12.94 0.19 11.40
N ASP A 202 13.30 1.36 11.92
CA ASP A 202 13.13 1.73 13.33
C ASP A 202 11.66 1.98 13.71
N MET A 203 10.87 2.47 12.77
CA MET A 203 9.44 2.72 12.94
C MET A 203 8.58 1.59 12.37
N CYS A 204 9.17 0.44 12.01
CA CYS A 204 8.39 -0.71 11.57
C CYS A 204 7.53 -1.23 12.74
N PRO A 205 6.20 -1.29 12.61
CA PRO A 205 5.32 -1.65 13.72
C PRO A 205 5.26 -3.16 13.97
N PHE A 206 6.07 -3.96 13.26
CA PHE A 206 6.11 -5.39 13.47
C PHE A 206 6.67 -5.71 14.86
N HIS A 207 5.96 -6.55 15.62
CA HIS A 207 6.30 -6.92 16.99
C HIS A 207 6.32 -8.45 17.12
N PRO A 208 7.06 -9.03 18.09
CA PRO A 208 7.82 -8.36 19.15
C PRO A 208 9.13 -7.71 18.68
N ASP A 209 9.63 -8.05 17.51
CA ASP A 209 10.92 -7.57 16.98
C ASP A 209 10.79 -7.11 15.53
N HIS A 210 10.86 -5.79 15.34
CA HIS A 210 10.75 -5.12 14.05
C HIS A 210 11.82 -5.58 13.04
N THR A 211 12.98 -6.03 13.52
CA THR A 211 14.08 -6.49 12.67
C THR A 211 13.77 -7.80 11.95
N LEU A 212 12.73 -8.53 12.35
CA LEU A 212 12.25 -9.71 11.63
C LEU A 212 11.51 -9.35 10.32
N ALA A 213 11.00 -8.12 10.23
CA ALA A 213 10.30 -7.62 9.05
C ALA A 213 11.16 -6.71 8.19
N ILE A 214 11.89 -5.76 8.80
CA ILE A 214 12.78 -4.83 8.10
C ILE A 214 14.06 -4.63 8.90
N GLY A 215 15.20 -4.97 8.30
CA GLY A 215 16.53 -4.66 8.83
C GLY A 215 17.24 -3.58 8.02
N MET A 216 18.37 -3.06 8.53
CA MET A 216 19.26 -2.19 7.76
C MET A 216 20.56 -2.94 7.47
N VAL A 217 20.96 -3.02 6.20
CA VAL A 217 22.17 -3.72 5.75
C VAL A 217 23.06 -2.77 4.95
N ALA A 218 24.36 -3.07 4.90
CA ALA A 218 25.30 -2.30 4.09
C ALA A 218 24.93 -2.43 2.59
N ALA A 219 24.90 -1.29 1.90
CA ALA A 219 24.64 -1.26 0.46
C ALA A 219 25.95 -1.42 -0.34
N ASP A 220 25.83 -2.00 -1.54
CA ASP A 220 26.93 -2.00 -2.51
C ASP A 220 27.30 -0.56 -2.87
N GLY A 221 28.59 -0.22 -2.70
CA GLY A 221 29.09 1.14 -2.93
C GLY A 221 29.03 2.07 -1.72
N GLY A 222 28.63 1.58 -0.55
CA GLY A 222 28.62 2.33 0.72
C GLY A 222 27.24 2.82 1.13
N GLY A 223 27.12 3.23 2.40
CA GLY A 223 25.85 3.57 3.02
C GLY A 223 25.02 2.33 3.41
N MET A 224 23.77 2.56 3.78
CA MET A 224 22.84 1.52 4.24
C MET A 224 21.61 1.44 3.35
N LEU A 225 20.97 0.27 3.30
CA LEU A 225 19.67 0.05 2.66
C LEU A 225 18.77 -0.79 3.57
N PRO A 226 17.44 -0.58 3.50
CA PRO A 226 16.52 -1.48 4.16
C PRO A 226 16.49 -2.84 3.46
N GLU A 227 16.68 -3.89 4.24
CA GLU A 227 16.46 -5.27 3.85
C GLU A 227 15.06 -5.70 4.31
N ILE A 228 14.18 -5.99 3.36
CA ILE A 228 12.88 -6.59 3.66
C ILE A 228 13.10 -8.06 3.98
N ARG A 229 12.43 -8.55 5.02
CA ARG A 229 12.59 -9.91 5.56
C ARG A 229 11.25 -10.65 5.62
N GLU A 230 11.33 -11.95 5.95
CA GLU A 230 10.20 -12.88 5.82
C GLU A 230 8.99 -12.54 6.68
N ALA A 231 9.16 -11.86 7.82
CA ALA A 231 8.05 -11.46 8.67
C ALA A 231 7.31 -10.19 8.20
N CYS A 232 7.77 -9.53 7.12
CA CYS A 232 7.09 -8.36 6.59
C CYS A 232 5.69 -8.74 6.07
N ASN A 233 4.65 -8.13 6.65
CA ASN A 233 3.26 -8.37 6.29
C ASN A 233 2.66 -7.33 5.33
N GLY A 234 3.46 -6.36 4.89
CA GLY A 234 3.03 -5.33 3.93
C GLY A 234 2.10 -4.27 4.51
N CYS A 235 2.15 -4.01 5.82
CA CYS A 235 1.30 -3.01 6.49
C CYS A 235 1.38 -1.58 5.91
N GLY A 236 2.47 -1.23 5.23
CA GLY A 236 2.61 0.06 4.55
C GLY A 236 3.18 1.21 5.40
N ALA A 237 3.44 1.01 6.70
CA ALA A 237 4.04 2.06 7.55
C ALA A 237 5.38 2.57 7.00
N CYS A 238 6.22 1.68 6.46
CA CYS A 238 7.49 2.08 5.84
C CYS A 238 7.32 2.98 4.61
N VAL A 239 6.22 2.85 3.86
CA VAL A 239 5.90 3.68 2.68
C VAL A 239 5.43 5.06 3.12
N GLU A 240 4.57 5.11 4.15
CA GLU A 240 4.09 6.35 4.75
C GLU A 240 5.27 7.19 5.25
N LEU A 241 6.15 6.55 6.04
CA LEU A 241 7.20 7.23 6.77
C LEU A 241 8.45 7.51 5.91
N CYS A 242 8.58 6.89 4.73
CA CYS A 242 9.71 7.15 3.84
C CYS A 242 9.64 8.58 3.27
N PRO A 243 10.65 9.45 3.52
CA PRO A 243 10.62 10.82 2.99
C PRO A 243 10.69 10.88 1.46
N VAL A 244 11.44 9.95 0.86
CA VAL A 244 11.90 9.98 -0.55
C VAL A 244 11.23 8.95 -1.46
N ASP A 245 10.20 8.24 -0.98
CA ASP A 245 9.39 7.33 -1.80
C ASP A 245 10.21 6.26 -2.54
N VAL A 246 11.02 5.51 -1.80
CA VAL A 246 11.86 4.42 -2.35
C VAL A 246 11.32 3.03 -2.05
N ILE A 247 10.26 2.96 -1.24
CA ILE A 247 9.60 1.72 -0.81
C ILE A 247 8.15 1.79 -1.26
N LYS A 248 7.65 0.70 -1.84
CA LYS A 248 6.23 0.50 -2.13
C LYS A 248 5.75 -0.81 -1.53
N ILE A 249 4.44 -0.96 -1.36
CA ILE A 249 3.85 -2.26 -1.05
C ILE A 249 3.41 -2.94 -2.34
N ILE A 250 3.68 -4.23 -2.46
CA ILE A 250 3.07 -5.10 -3.46
C ILE A 250 1.95 -5.86 -2.74
N PRO A 251 0.67 -5.50 -2.98
CA PRO A 251 -0.45 -6.13 -2.30
C PRO A 251 -0.56 -7.61 -2.66
N ARG A 252 -1.06 -8.43 -1.72
CA ARG A 252 -1.34 -9.87 -1.94
C ARG A 252 -0.14 -10.69 -2.41
N LYS A 253 1.08 -10.24 -2.10
CA LYS A 253 2.31 -10.98 -2.35
C LYS A 253 3.03 -11.24 -1.04
N SER A 254 3.60 -12.43 -0.94
CA SER A 254 4.44 -12.87 0.16
C SER A 254 5.90 -12.52 -0.08
N TYR A 255 6.73 -12.69 0.96
CA TYR A 255 8.18 -12.63 0.81
C TYR A 255 8.70 -13.60 -0.25
N ALA A 256 8.18 -14.83 -0.29
CA ALA A 256 8.62 -15.85 -1.22
C ALA A 256 8.32 -15.49 -2.69
N ASP A 257 7.19 -14.84 -2.96
CA ASP A 257 6.81 -14.42 -4.31
C ASP A 257 7.79 -13.41 -4.93
N ILE A 258 8.44 -12.58 -4.10
CA ILE A 258 9.25 -11.44 -4.53
C ILE A 258 10.76 -11.69 -4.35
N TYR A 259 11.16 -12.40 -3.29
CA TYR A 259 12.56 -12.49 -2.86
C TYR A 259 13.14 -13.91 -2.88
N LYS A 260 12.32 -14.96 -3.06
CA LYS A 260 12.78 -16.36 -3.19
C LYS A 260 12.63 -16.90 -4.63
N THR A 261 12.38 -16.02 -5.60
CA THR A 261 12.10 -16.33 -7.01
C THR A 261 13.34 -16.38 -7.89
#